data_AF-A0A7V8ADF7-F1
#
_entry.id   AF-A0A7V8ADF7-F1
#
_cell.length_a   1.000
_cell.length_b   1.000
_cell.length_c   1.000
_cell.angle_alpha   90.00
_cell.angle_beta   90.00
_cell.angle_gamma   90.00
#
_symmetry.space_group_name_H-M   'P 1'
#
loop_
_entity.id
_entity.type
_entity.pdbx_description
1 polymer ?
#
loop_
_entity_poly.entity_id
_entity_poly.type
_entity_poly.pdbx_seq_one_letter_code
_entity_poly.pdbx_strand_id
1 'polypeptide(L)'
;MDLGGTTLLFNGVNGCLDELSGRPAEIFLSGSHERLNELSAAEIEALLKRGHLTSLSPGEELARFRELAGALRYGQEKSSRGAGIMLLMSYNCNLACKYCYQQEHRPHKSGAVMTGEMVDNIFGCHLSSMIPGAEPKNCNISFYGGEPFLPANLPVILWALGYAKKYGMSSSAITNATLVDAMPELFGPGPGLVGSVQVSLDGTREPHDSSRVPAGGGKTYDRILDNIAMLIGRKTRVSIRLNLDRRTLDSVPELVKDLKDRKILGNQFAGIYASPLHDNIARVDATDFMDMADLSSRVFGLGIDLEHPVSLRANELSRLFRLKKGLGLTRTSFCMQTMQRTLVVDPFGDLYACFEEAGYPEYRVGRVSGDGAEFFPLHDRYKTRHIANMPECLECSVALACGGQCGVKCRTRTGDLFKPHCADTREVILESIKLAYQRSRAAGESPASPGEPDLSSVHG
;
A
#
# COMPACT_ATOMS: atom_id res chain seq x y z
N MET A 1 7.41 -8.34 22.84
CA MET A 1 8.13 -7.19 22.26
C MET A 1 8.72 -6.37 23.39
N ASP A 2 10.05 -6.27 23.50
CA ASP A 2 10.69 -5.49 24.56
C ASP A 2 10.47 -3.97 24.37
N LEU A 3 10.15 -3.27 25.46
CA LEU A 3 9.95 -1.81 25.54
C LEU A 3 11.05 -1.09 26.33
N GLY A 4 12.12 -1.77 26.76
CA GLY A 4 13.18 -1.17 27.57
C GLY A 4 12.81 -1.06 29.05
N GLY A 5 12.14 -2.09 29.58
CA GLY A 5 11.77 -2.19 31.00
C GLY A 5 10.54 -3.08 31.24
N THR A 6 9.65 -3.14 30.25
CA THR A 6 8.48 -4.02 30.21
C THR A 6 8.41 -4.73 28.86
N THR A 7 7.60 -5.76 28.77
CA THR A 7 7.37 -6.52 27.54
C THR A 7 5.93 -6.34 27.09
N LEU A 8 5.74 -5.86 25.86
CA LEU A 8 4.44 -5.84 25.21
C LEU A 8 4.14 -7.21 24.58
N LEU A 9 3.11 -7.87 25.07
CA LEU A 9 2.54 -9.09 24.50
C LEU A 9 1.44 -8.70 23.51
N PHE A 10 1.53 -9.23 22.29
CA PHE A 10 0.59 -8.94 21.21
C PHE A 10 0.00 -10.23 20.68
N ASN A 11 -1.33 -10.26 20.59
CA ASN A 11 -2.05 -11.35 19.98
C ASN A 11 -2.37 -11.04 18.51
N GLY A 12 -1.76 -11.80 17.60
CA GLY A 12 -1.92 -11.64 16.16
C GLY A 12 -3.30 -11.98 15.58
N VAL A 13 -4.18 -12.60 16.39
CA VAL A 13 -5.50 -13.06 15.98
C VAL A 13 -6.57 -12.04 16.38
N ASN A 14 -6.67 -11.73 17.66
CA ASN A 14 -7.69 -10.84 18.20
C ASN A 14 -7.21 -9.38 18.33
N GLY A 15 -5.91 -9.12 18.18
CA GLY A 15 -5.31 -7.79 18.30
C GLY A 15 -5.12 -7.30 19.73
N CYS A 16 -5.34 -8.15 20.74
CA CYS A 16 -5.13 -7.79 22.14
C CYS A 16 -3.66 -7.49 22.43
N LEU A 17 -3.46 -6.51 23.31
CA LEU A 17 -2.16 -6.01 23.73
C LEU A 17 -2.12 -5.90 25.25
N ASP A 18 -1.07 -6.44 25.85
CA ASP A 18 -0.88 -6.43 27.30
C ASP A 18 0.59 -6.18 27.64
N GLU A 19 0.81 -5.30 28.61
CA GLU A 19 2.16 -4.99 29.11
C GLU A 19 2.47 -5.91 30.29
N LEU A 20 3.57 -6.65 30.18
CA LEU A 20 4.09 -7.55 31.18
C LEU A 20 5.35 -6.96 31.81
N SER A 21 5.58 -7.25 33.08
CA SER A 21 6.80 -6.89 33.80
C SER A 21 7.28 -8.07 34.64
N GLY A 22 8.53 -8.01 35.11
CA GLY A 22 9.13 -9.04 35.96
C GLY A 22 9.14 -10.43 35.32
N ARG A 23 8.85 -11.46 36.13
CA ARG A 23 8.99 -12.87 35.73
C ARG A 23 8.15 -13.27 34.51
N PRO A 24 6.86 -12.89 34.37
CA PRO A 24 6.10 -13.17 33.15
C PRO A 24 6.76 -12.61 31.89
N ALA A 25 7.30 -11.38 31.96
CA ALA A 25 7.99 -10.78 30.82
C ALA A 25 9.23 -11.59 30.41
N GLU A 26 10.02 -12.06 31.37
CA GLU A 26 11.20 -12.92 31.13
C GLU A 26 10.83 -14.28 30.53
N ILE A 27 9.72 -14.88 30.96
CA ILE A 27 9.23 -16.15 30.42
C ILE A 27 8.89 -15.98 28.94
N PHE A 28 8.06 -14.99 28.59
CA PHE A 28 7.65 -14.77 27.20
C PHE A 28 8.81 -14.35 26.29
N LEU A 29 9.76 -13.54 26.78
CA LEU A 29 10.94 -13.15 26.01
C LEU A 29 11.88 -14.33 25.70
N SER A 30 11.91 -15.36 26.56
CA SER A 30 12.72 -16.54 26.29
C SER A 30 12.19 -17.43 25.16
N GLY A 31 10.92 -17.27 24.78
CA GLY A 31 10.28 -18.09 23.75
C GLY A 31 10.14 -19.58 24.11
N SER A 32 10.35 -19.95 25.39
CA SER A 32 10.28 -21.34 25.83
C SER A 32 8.87 -21.70 26.29
N HIS A 33 8.27 -22.69 25.63
CA HIS A 33 6.95 -23.22 26.00
C HIS A 33 6.96 -23.86 27.39
N GLU A 34 8.04 -24.56 27.76
CA GLU A 34 8.15 -25.23 29.06
C GLU A 34 8.09 -24.25 30.25
N ARG A 35 8.64 -23.05 30.05
CA ARG A 35 8.66 -22.01 31.08
C ARG A 35 7.29 -21.39 31.34
N LEU A 36 6.27 -21.66 30.50
CA LEU A 36 4.90 -21.28 30.82
C LEU A 36 4.37 -21.95 32.09
N ASN A 37 4.92 -23.10 32.48
CA ASN A 37 4.60 -23.77 33.75
C ASN A 37 5.10 -23.02 34.98
N GLU A 38 5.96 -22.01 34.81
CA GLU A 38 6.42 -21.14 35.89
C GLU A 38 5.41 -20.04 36.25
N LEU A 39 4.40 -19.82 35.42
CA LEU A 39 3.33 -18.85 35.68
C LEU A 39 2.39 -19.37 36.77
N SER A 40 1.87 -18.46 37.59
CA SER A 40 0.82 -18.78 38.56
C SER A 40 -0.50 -19.11 37.87
N ALA A 41 -1.38 -19.84 38.56
CA ALA A 41 -2.70 -20.18 38.04
C ALA A 41 -3.51 -18.94 37.64
N ALA A 42 -3.41 -17.84 38.41
CA ALA A 42 -4.09 -16.58 38.12
C ALA A 42 -3.55 -15.89 36.86
N GLU A 43 -2.25 -15.94 36.61
CA GLU A 43 -1.64 -15.41 35.39
C GLU A 43 -2.06 -16.21 34.16
N ILE A 44 -2.06 -17.55 34.27
CA ILE A 44 -2.53 -18.44 33.20
C ILE A 44 -4.00 -18.16 32.88
N GLU A 45 -4.86 -18.08 33.90
CA GLU A 45 -6.29 -17.78 33.72
C GLU A 45 -6.50 -16.41 33.05
N ALA A 46 -5.76 -15.39 33.48
CA ALA A 46 -5.83 -14.06 32.88
C ALA A 46 -5.40 -14.09 31.40
N LEU A 47 -4.30 -14.78 31.08
CA LEU A 47 -3.80 -14.89 29.70
C LEU A 47 -4.73 -15.72 28.81
N LEU A 48 -5.33 -16.79 29.32
CA LEU A 48 -6.36 -17.57 28.63
C LEU A 48 -7.59 -16.71 28.35
N LYS A 49 -8.08 -15.96 29.35
CA LYS A 49 -9.23 -15.05 29.20
C LYS A 49 -8.97 -13.97 28.15
N ARG A 50 -7.72 -13.50 28.05
CA ARG A 50 -7.30 -12.51 27.03
C ARG A 50 -6.96 -13.13 25.68
N GLY A 51 -6.92 -14.46 25.60
CA GLY A 51 -6.63 -15.23 24.39
C GLY A 51 -5.15 -15.32 24.01
N HIS A 52 -4.24 -14.87 24.88
CA HIS A 52 -2.78 -15.01 24.68
C HIS A 52 -2.29 -16.45 24.83
N LEU A 53 -3.05 -17.27 25.56
CA LEU A 53 -2.84 -18.71 25.68
C LEU A 53 -4.08 -19.45 25.16
N THR A 54 -3.90 -20.71 24.79
CA THR A 54 -4.96 -21.61 24.34
C THR A 54 -4.72 -23.02 24.87
N SER A 55 -5.79 -23.77 25.11
CA SER A 55 -5.74 -25.20 25.43
C SER A 55 -5.80 -26.10 24.20
N LEU A 56 -5.94 -25.51 23.01
CA LEU A 56 -5.92 -26.24 21.75
C LEU A 56 -4.52 -26.82 21.52
N SER A 57 -4.46 -28.02 20.93
CA SER A 57 -3.20 -28.52 20.37
C SER A 57 -2.74 -27.62 19.20
N PRO A 58 -1.44 -27.62 18.86
CA PRO A 58 -0.93 -26.83 17.73
C PRO A 58 -1.67 -27.10 16.41
N GLY A 59 -2.09 -28.35 16.16
CA GLY A 59 -2.85 -28.71 14.95
C GLY A 59 -4.28 -28.14 14.94
N GLU A 60 -4.97 -28.16 16.09
CA GLU A 60 -6.30 -27.57 16.24
C GLU A 60 -6.25 -26.04 16.15
N GLU A 61 -5.23 -25.41 16.74
CA GLU A 61 -5.02 -23.97 16.65
C GLU A 61 -4.78 -23.53 15.20
N LEU A 62 -3.90 -24.24 14.47
CA LEU A 62 -3.63 -23.97 13.07
C LEU A 62 -4.90 -24.13 12.19
N ALA A 63 -5.68 -25.18 12.44
CA ALA A 63 -6.95 -25.42 11.73
C ALA A 63 -7.96 -24.30 11.99
N ARG A 64 -8.11 -23.88 13.25
CA ARG A 64 -8.99 -22.78 13.65
C ARG A 64 -8.56 -21.44 13.05
N PHE A 65 -7.25 -21.17 13.02
CA PHE A 65 -6.74 -19.95 12.40
C PHE A 65 -6.97 -19.93 10.88
N ARG A 66 -6.80 -21.08 10.20
CA ARG A 66 -7.12 -21.21 8.77
C ARG A 66 -8.60 -20.94 8.49
N GLU A 67 -9.50 -21.48 9.31
CA GLU A 67 -10.93 -21.24 9.19
C GLU A 67 -11.26 -19.75 9.36
N LEU A 68 -10.73 -19.11 10.41
CA LEU A 68 -10.90 -17.67 10.65
C LEU A 68 -10.40 -16.84 9.46
N ALA A 69 -9.19 -17.11 8.96
CA ALA A 69 -8.62 -16.40 7.84
C ALA A 69 -9.46 -16.59 6.56
N GLY A 70 -10.01 -17.79 6.34
CA GLY A 70 -10.94 -18.07 5.25
C GLY A 70 -12.26 -17.30 5.37
N ALA A 71 -12.85 -17.27 6.57
CA ALA A 71 -14.07 -16.52 6.84
C ALA A 71 -13.88 -15.01 6.67
N LEU A 72 -12.75 -14.47 7.15
CA LEU A 72 -12.37 -13.07 6.93
C LEU A 72 -12.22 -12.73 5.46
N ARG A 73 -11.54 -13.60 4.69
CA ARG A 73 -11.39 -13.44 3.24
C ARG A 73 -12.75 -13.38 2.57
N TYR A 74 -13.62 -14.35 2.84
CA TYR A 74 -14.97 -14.41 2.30
C TYR A 74 -15.80 -13.15 2.65
N GLY A 75 -15.72 -12.69 3.90
CA GLY A 75 -16.37 -11.46 4.35
C GLY A 75 -15.87 -10.22 3.60
N GLN A 76 -14.56 -10.13 3.33
CA GLN A 76 -13.97 -9.04 2.55
C GLN A 76 -14.43 -9.02 1.09
N GLU A 77 -14.61 -10.19 0.47
CA GLU A 77 -15.12 -10.31 -0.91
C GLU A 77 -16.55 -9.76 -1.04
N LYS A 78 -17.40 -10.09 -0.07
CA LYS A 78 -18.79 -9.63 -0.05
C LYS A 78 -18.93 -8.17 0.33
N SER A 79 -18.16 -7.70 1.31
CA SER A 79 -18.30 -6.35 1.87
C SER A 79 -17.57 -5.28 1.07
N SER A 80 -16.52 -5.64 0.32
CA SER A 80 -15.79 -4.67 -0.49
C SER A 80 -16.73 -4.03 -1.50
N ARG A 81 -16.85 -2.71 -1.45
CA ARG A 81 -17.62 -1.90 -2.43
C ARG A 81 -16.71 -1.07 -3.32
N GLY A 82 -15.44 -0.92 -2.93
CA GLY A 82 -14.46 -0.14 -3.66
C GLY A 82 -13.92 -0.90 -4.86
N ALA A 83 -13.69 -0.16 -5.94
CA ALA A 83 -13.01 -0.67 -7.12
C ALA A 83 -12.04 0.39 -7.67
N GLY A 84 -11.14 -0.03 -8.55
CA GLY A 84 -10.19 0.87 -9.17
C GLY A 84 -9.83 0.41 -10.58
N ILE A 85 -9.89 1.34 -11.53
CA ILE A 85 -9.32 1.13 -12.86
C ILE A 85 -8.18 2.12 -13.01
N MET A 86 -6.96 1.59 -13.10
CA MET A 86 -5.77 2.36 -13.39
C MET A 86 -5.52 2.35 -14.89
N LEU A 87 -5.55 3.52 -15.51
CA LEU A 87 -5.28 3.72 -16.92
C LEU A 87 -3.80 4.01 -17.10
N LEU A 88 -3.05 3.04 -17.63
CA LEU A 88 -1.68 3.25 -18.09
C LEU A 88 -1.78 3.97 -19.45
N MET A 89 -1.72 5.30 -19.44
CA MET A 89 -2.06 6.14 -20.59
C MET A 89 -1.12 5.92 -21.78
N SER A 90 0.17 5.80 -21.48
CA SER A 90 1.22 5.39 -22.40
C SER A 90 2.47 4.99 -21.62
N TYR A 91 3.37 4.24 -22.26
CA TYR A 91 4.70 3.96 -21.70
C TYR A 91 5.67 5.14 -21.91
N ASN A 92 5.24 6.23 -22.56
CA ASN A 92 6.03 7.43 -22.77
C ASN A 92 6.12 8.27 -21.51
N CYS A 93 7.29 8.83 -21.26
CA CYS A 93 7.56 9.75 -20.18
C CYS A 93 8.54 10.81 -20.66
N ASN A 94 8.39 12.04 -20.18
CA ASN A 94 9.34 13.11 -20.41
C ASN A 94 10.58 13.04 -19.48
N LEU A 95 10.63 12.07 -18.56
CA LEU A 95 11.79 11.76 -17.71
C LEU A 95 12.36 10.36 -18.00
N ALA A 96 13.64 10.17 -17.74
CA ALA A 96 14.39 8.93 -17.83
C ALA A 96 14.99 8.54 -16.46
N CYS A 97 14.15 8.45 -15.42
CA CYS A 97 14.60 8.21 -14.04
C CYS A 97 15.37 6.89 -13.91
N LYS A 98 16.55 6.89 -13.28
CA LYS A 98 17.49 5.75 -13.25
C LYS A 98 16.92 4.44 -12.70
N TYR A 99 15.93 4.52 -11.83
CA TYR A 99 15.30 3.38 -11.13
C TYR A 99 13.94 2.98 -11.73
N CYS A 100 13.52 3.58 -12.85
CA CYS A 100 12.19 3.36 -13.40
C CYS A 100 12.08 1.98 -14.08
N TYR A 101 11.25 1.10 -13.52
CA TYR A 101 11.04 -0.25 -14.04
C TYR A 101 10.41 -0.28 -15.45
N GLN A 102 9.66 0.75 -15.85
CA GLN A 102 9.07 0.82 -17.19
C GLN A 102 10.08 1.17 -18.30
N GLN A 103 11.34 1.49 -17.97
CA GLN A 103 12.33 1.87 -18.98
C GLN A 103 12.52 0.79 -20.05
N GLU A 104 12.54 -0.48 -19.67
CA GLU A 104 12.76 -1.60 -20.61
C GLU A 104 11.61 -1.78 -21.61
N HIS A 105 10.42 -1.26 -21.31
CA HIS A 105 9.27 -1.33 -22.20
C HIS A 105 9.28 -0.23 -23.28
N ARG A 106 9.92 0.91 -23.01
CA ARG A 106 9.87 2.10 -23.87
C ARG A 106 10.34 1.84 -25.31
N PRO A 107 11.45 1.12 -25.57
CA PRO A 107 11.92 0.88 -26.94
C PRO A 107 10.90 0.16 -27.84
N HIS A 108 9.96 -0.59 -27.25
CA HIS A 108 9.03 -1.44 -28.01
C HIS A 108 7.55 -1.05 -27.84
N LYS A 109 7.21 -0.21 -26.85
CA LYS A 109 5.82 0.15 -26.53
C LYS A 109 5.51 1.65 -26.55
N SER A 110 6.51 2.50 -26.78
CA SER A 110 6.38 3.98 -26.81
C SER A 110 5.47 4.52 -27.91
N GLY A 111 5.20 3.76 -28.97
CA GLY A 111 4.31 4.19 -30.05
C GLY A 111 2.82 4.19 -29.70
N ALA A 112 2.41 3.55 -28.59
CA ALA A 112 1.01 3.40 -28.24
C ALA A 112 0.55 4.41 -27.17
N VAL A 113 -0.61 5.02 -27.44
CA VAL A 113 -1.34 5.87 -26.51
C VAL A 113 -2.75 5.31 -26.40
N MET A 114 -3.28 5.26 -25.18
CA MET A 114 -4.66 4.84 -24.94
C MET A 114 -5.62 5.68 -25.77
N THR A 115 -6.65 5.07 -26.37
CA THR A 115 -7.61 5.76 -27.23
C THR A 115 -8.91 6.09 -26.47
N GLY A 116 -9.69 7.05 -26.99
CA GLY A 116 -11.04 7.32 -26.48
C GLY A 116 -11.95 6.09 -26.60
N GLU A 117 -11.85 5.34 -27.69
CA GLU A 117 -12.55 4.06 -27.88
C GLU A 117 -12.23 3.06 -26.76
N MET A 118 -10.97 2.98 -26.32
CA MET A 118 -10.59 2.12 -25.19
C MET A 118 -11.28 2.56 -23.90
N VAL A 119 -11.38 3.87 -23.65
CA VAL A 119 -12.09 4.43 -22.49
C VAL A 119 -13.59 4.12 -22.57
N ASP A 120 -14.20 4.19 -23.77
CA ASP A 120 -15.59 3.81 -24.01
C ASP A 120 -15.83 2.32 -23.74
N ASN A 121 -14.94 1.46 -24.23
CA ASN A 121 -15.02 0.02 -23.98
C ASN A 121 -14.96 -0.27 -22.47
N ILE A 122 -14.06 0.39 -21.73
CA ILE A 122 -13.93 0.20 -20.28
C ILE A 122 -15.15 0.74 -19.52
N PHE A 123 -15.44 2.04 -19.62
CA PHE A 123 -16.41 2.71 -18.72
C PHE A 123 -17.82 2.81 -19.31
N GLY A 124 -17.93 2.78 -20.64
CA GLY A 124 -19.21 2.77 -21.35
C GLY A 124 -19.83 1.38 -21.44
N CYS A 125 -19.02 0.35 -21.73
CA CYS A 125 -19.53 -0.96 -22.12
C CYS A 125 -19.25 -2.07 -21.10
N HIS A 126 -18.03 -2.16 -20.55
CA HIS A 126 -17.56 -3.37 -19.88
C HIS A 126 -17.21 -3.22 -18.40
N LEU A 127 -17.46 -2.05 -17.79
CA LEU A 127 -17.09 -1.80 -16.39
C LEU A 127 -17.67 -2.86 -15.44
N SER A 128 -18.95 -3.21 -15.61
CA SER A 128 -19.63 -4.18 -14.74
C SER A 128 -19.10 -5.61 -14.88
N SER A 129 -18.60 -6.01 -16.06
CA SER A 129 -17.98 -7.32 -16.25
C SER A 129 -16.53 -7.35 -15.77
N MET A 130 -15.81 -6.23 -15.89
CA MET A 130 -14.44 -6.10 -15.39
C MET A 130 -14.36 -6.09 -13.86
N ILE A 131 -15.30 -5.45 -13.18
CA ILE A 131 -15.34 -5.30 -11.72
C ILE A 131 -16.72 -5.67 -11.14
N PRO A 132 -17.11 -6.96 -11.20
CA PRO A 132 -18.45 -7.39 -10.83
C PRO A 132 -18.81 -7.05 -9.37
N GLY A 133 -20.02 -6.52 -9.17
CA GLY A 133 -20.54 -6.13 -7.87
C GLY A 133 -20.05 -4.77 -7.34
N ALA A 134 -19.21 -4.05 -8.09
CA ALA A 134 -18.85 -2.68 -7.76
C ALA A 134 -19.87 -1.68 -8.33
N GLU A 135 -20.26 -0.70 -7.53
CA GLU A 135 -21.02 0.45 -8.01
C GLU A 135 -20.06 1.47 -8.64
N PRO A 136 -20.35 2.04 -9.82
CA PRO A 136 -19.47 3.00 -10.50
C PRO A 136 -19.01 4.17 -9.61
N LYS A 137 -19.90 4.75 -8.79
CA LYS A 137 -19.57 5.85 -7.86
C LYS A 137 -18.52 5.49 -6.80
N ASN A 138 -18.34 4.20 -6.51
CA ASN A 138 -17.33 3.70 -5.56
C ASN A 138 -16.04 3.25 -6.27
N CYS A 139 -15.96 3.47 -7.59
CA CYS A 139 -14.77 3.20 -8.38
C CYS A 139 -13.90 4.46 -8.48
N ASN A 140 -12.59 4.26 -8.46
CA ASN A 140 -11.60 5.30 -8.73
C ASN A 140 -10.97 5.08 -10.11
N ILE A 141 -10.94 6.12 -10.94
CA ILE A 141 -10.13 6.15 -12.16
C ILE A 141 -8.75 6.71 -11.78
N SER A 142 -7.69 5.92 -11.94
CA SER A 142 -6.34 6.39 -11.67
C SER A 142 -5.54 6.55 -12.96
N PHE A 143 -5.02 7.75 -13.23
CA PHE A 143 -4.12 7.98 -14.35
C PHE A 143 -2.69 7.58 -13.99
N TYR A 144 -2.07 6.77 -14.84
CA TYR A 144 -0.74 6.18 -14.65
C TYR A 144 0.00 6.04 -15.98
N GLY A 145 1.20 5.43 -15.95
CA GLY A 145 2.06 5.20 -17.11
C GLY A 145 3.43 5.82 -16.92
N GLY A 146 4.09 6.12 -18.03
CA GLY A 146 5.35 6.85 -18.00
C GLY A 146 5.14 8.23 -17.40
N GLU A 147 4.48 9.13 -18.12
CA GLU A 147 3.90 10.36 -17.56
C GLU A 147 2.46 10.51 -18.07
N PRO A 148 1.43 10.42 -17.20
CA PRO A 148 0.05 10.52 -17.65
C PRO A 148 -0.28 11.89 -18.25
N PHE A 149 0.32 13.00 -17.79
CA PHE A 149 -0.04 14.35 -18.24
C PHE A 149 0.83 14.87 -19.41
N LEU A 150 1.28 13.97 -20.29
CA LEU A 150 1.80 14.38 -21.59
C LEU A 150 0.68 15.01 -22.43
N PRO A 151 0.96 16.07 -23.23
CA PRO A 151 -0.07 16.73 -24.06
C PRO A 151 -0.86 15.78 -24.96
N ALA A 152 -0.22 14.73 -25.48
CA ALA A 152 -0.86 13.71 -26.32
C ALA A 152 -1.97 12.92 -25.59
N ASN A 153 -1.92 12.85 -24.26
CA ASN A 153 -2.89 12.10 -23.46
C ASN A 153 -4.12 12.96 -23.09
N LEU A 154 -4.06 14.29 -23.25
CA LEU A 154 -5.11 15.22 -22.79
C LEU A 154 -6.52 14.86 -23.31
N PRO A 155 -6.74 14.55 -24.60
CA PRO A 155 -8.08 14.20 -25.09
C PRO A 155 -8.68 13.00 -24.35
N VAL A 156 -7.86 12.00 -24.06
CA VAL A 156 -8.27 10.74 -23.41
C VAL A 156 -8.52 10.95 -21.92
N ILE A 157 -7.71 11.80 -21.27
CA ILE A 157 -7.95 12.20 -19.87
C ILE A 157 -9.29 12.92 -19.74
N LEU A 158 -9.58 13.90 -20.60
CA LEU A 158 -10.86 14.60 -20.60
C LEU A 158 -12.03 13.64 -20.80
N TRP A 159 -11.87 12.65 -21.68
CA TRP A 159 -12.87 11.62 -21.93
C TRP A 159 -13.15 10.77 -20.68
N ALA A 160 -12.09 10.26 -20.04
CA ALA A 160 -12.21 9.48 -18.81
C ALA A 160 -12.78 10.30 -17.63
N LEU A 161 -12.39 11.56 -17.51
CA LEU A 161 -12.98 12.49 -16.53
C LEU A 161 -14.46 12.78 -16.83
N GLY A 162 -14.87 12.77 -18.09
CA GLY A 162 -16.28 12.80 -18.49
C GLY A 162 -17.08 11.65 -17.88
N TYR A 163 -16.55 10.43 -17.92
CA TYR A 163 -17.13 9.27 -17.23
C TYR A 163 -17.10 9.41 -15.71
N ALA A 164 -16.00 9.91 -15.14
CA ALA A 164 -15.92 10.17 -13.71
C ALA A 164 -17.01 11.14 -13.26
N LYS A 165 -17.23 12.21 -14.01
CA LYS A 165 -18.33 13.17 -13.77
C LYS A 165 -19.70 12.51 -13.91
N LYS A 166 -19.92 11.77 -15.01
CA LYS A 166 -21.21 11.12 -15.31
C LYS A 166 -21.65 10.14 -14.22
N TYR A 167 -20.72 9.35 -13.70
CA TYR A 167 -21.02 8.30 -12.72
C TYR A 167 -20.67 8.65 -11.28
N GLY A 168 -20.21 9.89 -11.02
CA GLY A 168 -19.79 10.33 -9.70
C GLY A 168 -18.57 9.57 -9.16
N MET A 169 -17.69 9.13 -10.05
CA MET A 169 -16.46 8.42 -9.70
C MET A 169 -15.42 9.40 -9.14
N SER A 170 -14.53 8.87 -8.31
CA SER A 170 -13.32 9.60 -7.92
C SER A 170 -12.23 9.45 -8.99
N SER A 171 -11.30 10.40 -9.03
CA SER A 171 -10.15 10.30 -9.92
C SER A 171 -8.85 10.70 -9.22
N SER A 172 -7.79 9.94 -9.50
CA SER A 172 -6.44 10.14 -8.96
C SER A 172 -5.39 10.05 -10.05
N ALA A 173 -4.15 10.45 -9.76
CA ALA A 173 -3.02 10.20 -10.65
C ALA A 173 -1.72 9.92 -9.89
N ILE A 174 -0.80 9.21 -10.52
CA ILE A 174 0.62 9.21 -10.12
C ILE A 174 1.38 9.89 -11.25
N THR A 175 2.04 11.00 -10.95
CA THR A 175 2.68 11.87 -11.95
C THR A 175 4.04 12.33 -11.45
N ASN A 176 4.95 12.59 -12.38
CA ASN A 176 6.18 13.30 -12.05
C ASN A 176 5.96 14.80 -11.81
N ALA A 177 4.75 15.31 -12.03
CA ALA A 177 4.31 16.68 -11.82
C ALA A 177 5.05 17.75 -12.64
N THR A 178 5.78 17.39 -13.69
CA THR A 178 6.56 18.36 -14.48
C THR A 178 5.77 19.06 -15.58
N LEU A 179 4.57 18.57 -15.92
CA LEU A 179 3.73 19.08 -17.02
C LEU A 179 2.28 19.35 -16.59
N VAL A 180 1.96 19.22 -15.30
CA VAL A 180 0.60 19.43 -14.80
C VAL A 180 0.13 20.89 -14.92
N ASP A 181 1.07 21.83 -15.00
CA ASP A 181 0.87 23.25 -15.29
C ASP A 181 0.45 23.55 -16.73
N ALA A 182 0.64 22.61 -17.66
CA ALA A 182 0.14 22.75 -19.02
C ALA A 182 -1.38 22.51 -19.11
N MET A 183 -1.99 21.93 -18.07
CA MET A 183 -3.41 21.57 -18.00
C MET A 183 -3.97 21.69 -16.57
N PRO A 184 -3.82 22.86 -15.91
CA PRO A 184 -4.16 23.04 -14.51
C PRO A 184 -5.66 22.82 -14.25
N GLU A 185 -6.52 23.09 -15.23
CA GLU A 185 -7.97 22.95 -15.15
C GLU A 185 -8.44 21.53 -14.84
N LEU A 186 -7.64 20.50 -15.12
CA LEU A 186 -7.96 19.11 -14.82
C LEU A 186 -7.96 18.81 -13.32
N PHE A 187 -7.32 19.65 -12.51
CA PHE A 187 -7.08 19.40 -11.11
C PHE A 187 -8.05 20.19 -10.22
N GLY A 188 -8.58 19.52 -9.21
CA GLY A 188 -9.41 20.14 -8.18
C GLY A 188 -10.35 19.13 -7.52
N PRO A 189 -11.17 19.57 -6.55
CA PRO A 189 -12.06 18.68 -5.84
C PRO A 189 -13.30 18.31 -6.67
N GLY A 190 -13.70 17.04 -6.60
CA GLY A 190 -14.99 16.56 -7.09
C GLY A 190 -14.91 15.66 -8.34
N PRO A 191 -16.04 15.04 -8.72
CA PRO A 191 -16.11 14.18 -9.90
C PRO A 191 -15.83 14.95 -11.19
N GLY A 192 -15.09 14.33 -12.10
CA GLY A 192 -14.65 14.96 -13.35
C GLY A 192 -13.41 15.83 -13.25
N LEU A 193 -12.77 15.85 -12.09
CA LEU A 193 -11.45 16.43 -11.87
C LEU A 193 -10.53 15.40 -11.20
N VAL A 194 -9.23 15.57 -11.38
CA VAL A 194 -8.21 14.83 -10.65
C VAL A 194 -8.11 15.40 -9.23
N GLY A 195 -8.79 14.74 -8.30
CA GLY A 195 -8.92 15.19 -6.91
C GLY A 195 -7.75 14.83 -6.00
N SER A 196 -6.90 13.89 -6.43
CA SER A 196 -5.67 13.54 -5.72
C SER A 196 -4.55 13.13 -6.65
N VAL A 197 -3.31 13.46 -6.29
CA VAL A 197 -2.12 13.07 -7.02
C VAL A 197 -1.05 12.55 -6.07
N GLN A 198 -0.30 11.55 -6.50
CA GLN A 198 0.98 11.20 -5.90
C GLN A 198 2.11 11.79 -6.75
N VAL A 199 3.03 12.49 -6.10
CA VAL A 199 4.21 13.10 -6.73
C VAL A 199 5.45 12.55 -6.04
N SER A 200 6.46 12.19 -6.82
CA SER A 200 7.73 11.66 -6.28
C SER A 200 8.82 12.73 -6.19
N LEU A 201 9.53 12.77 -5.06
CA LEU A 201 10.78 13.50 -4.88
C LEU A 201 11.87 12.54 -4.37
N ASP A 202 13.13 12.77 -4.74
CA ASP A 202 14.25 11.87 -4.40
C ASP A 202 15.33 12.59 -3.57
N GLY A 203 14.92 13.42 -2.61
CA GLY A 203 15.82 14.24 -1.79
C GLY A 203 15.83 15.71 -2.19
N THR A 204 16.88 16.44 -1.81
CA THR A 204 17.11 17.84 -2.20
C THR A 204 17.40 17.96 -3.69
N ARG A 205 17.50 19.19 -4.18
CA ARG A 205 17.69 19.55 -5.59
C ARG A 205 18.72 18.70 -6.33
N GLU A 206 19.94 18.59 -5.82
CA GLU A 206 21.04 17.90 -6.51
C GLU A 206 20.80 16.37 -6.61
N PRO A 207 20.54 15.63 -5.50
CA PRO A 207 20.19 14.22 -5.60
C PRO A 207 18.96 13.97 -6.47
N HIS A 208 17.92 14.81 -6.36
CA HIS A 208 16.71 14.70 -7.16
C HIS A 208 17.00 14.80 -8.65
N ASP A 209 17.67 15.88 -9.08
CA ASP A 209 17.96 16.11 -10.50
C ASP A 209 18.92 15.04 -11.07
N SER A 210 19.77 14.45 -10.24
CA SER A 210 20.67 13.35 -10.64
C SER A 210 19.96 12.01 -10.84
N SER A 211 18.82 11.82 -10.16
CA SER A 211 18.03 10.59 -10.17
C SER A 211 16.90 10.65 -11.21
N ARG A 212 16.23 11.81 -11.30
CA ARG A 212 15.04 12.09 -12.11
C ARG A 212 15.37 13.01 -13.29
N VAL A 213 16.22 12.48 -14.18
CA VAL A 213 16.75 13.22 -15.33
C VAL A 213 15.68 13.39 -16.42
N PRO A 214 15.46 14.60 -16.98
CA PRO A 214 14.62 14.76 -18.17
C PRO A 214 15.18 14.02 -19.38
N ALA A 215 14.32 13.53 -20.26
CA ALA A 215 14.74 12.88 -21.50
C ALA A 215 15.59 13.80 -22.41
N GLY A 216 15.36 15.13 -22.34
CA GLY A 216 16.14 16.15 -23.06
C GLY A 216 17.24 16.84 -22.23
N GLY A 217 17.54 16.35 -21.02
CA GLY A 217 18.42 17.04 -20.07
C GLY A 217 17.75 18.21 -19.33
N GLY A 218 18.45 18.79 -18.35
CA GLY A 218 17.95 19.89 -17.51
C GLY A 218 17.59 19.47 -16.07
N LYS A 219 16.96 20.39 -15.33
CA LYS A 219 16.60 20.24 -13.92
C LYS A 219 15.08 20.19 -13.75
N THR A 220 14.58 19.41 -12.81
CA THR A 220 13.14 19.21 -12.59
C THR A 220 12.64 19.65 -11.23
N TYR A 221 13.54 19.72 -10.24
CA TYR A 221 13.18 19.95 -8.84
C TYR A 221 12.30 21.20 -8.62
N ASP A 222 12.75 22.39 -9.02
CA ASP A 222 11.98 23.63 -8.80
C ASP A 222 10.61 23.59 -9.47
N ARG A 223 10.56 23.16 -10.74
CA ARG A 223 9.31 23.06 -11.49
C ARG A 223 8.32 22.14 -10.79
N ILE A 224 8.79 21.01 -10.25
CA ILE A 224 7.94 20.08 -9.52
C ILE A 224 7.39 20.74 -8.25
N LEU A 225 8.21 21.49 -7.50
CA LEU A 225 7.74 22.19 -6.30
C LEU A 225 6.74 23.30 -6.62
N ASP A 226 6.96 24.07 -7.68
CA ASP A 226 6.04 25.11 -8.14
C ASP A 226 4.70 24.49 -8.58
N ASN A 227 4.76 23.36 -9.27
CA ASN A 227 3.58 22.62 -9.69
C ASN A 227 2.84 21.97 -8.52
N ILE A 228 3.54 21.48 -7.49
CA ILE A 228 2.92 21.03 -6.23
C ILE A 228 2.17 22.20 -5.57
N ALA A 229 2.79 23.38 -5.49
CA ALA A 229 2.13 24.57 -4.93
C ALA A 229 0.89 24.98 -5.74
N MET A 230 0.94 24.89 -7.07
CA MET A 230 -0.21 25.12 -7.96
C MET A 230 -1.35 24.13 -7.67
N LEU A 231 -1.05 22.83 -7.59
CA LEU A 231 -2.03 21.78 -7.29
C LEU A 231 -2.69 21.99 -5.92
N ILE A 232 -1.90 22.35 -4.90
CA ILE A 232 -2.40 22.72 -3.57
C ILE A 232 -3.31 23.94 -3.65
N GLY A 233 -2.94 24.97 -4.41
CA GLY A 233 -3.76 26.17 -4.63
C GLY A 233 -5.12 25.85 -5.28
N ARG A 234 -5.19 24.77 -6.05
CA ARG A 234 -6.41 24.22 -6.64
C ARG A 234 -7.18 23.26 -5.72
N LYS A 235 -6.73 23.08 -4.48
CA LYS A 235 -7.29 22.16 -3.48
C LYS A 235 -7.24 20.69 -3.91
N THR A 236 -6.30 20.34 -4.79
CA THR A 236 -5.99 18.95 -5.12
C THR A 236 -5.16 18.35 -3.99
N ARG A 237 -5.52 17.15 -3.53
CA ARG A 237 -4.73 16.47 -2.50
C ARG A 237 -3.43 15.96 -3.11
N VAL A 238 -2.29 16.39 -2.59
CA VAL A 238 -0.96 15.99 -3.02
C VAL A 238 -0.35 15.06 -1.98
N SER A 239 0.02 13.86 -2.40
CA SER A 239 0.81 12.92 -1.60
C SER A 239 2.23 12.89 -2.15
N ILE A 240 3.16 13.48 -1.42
CA ILE A 240 4.58 13.56 -1.78
C ILE A 240 5.26 12.29 -1.27
N ARG A 241 5.64 11.41 -2.19
CA ARG A 241 6.42 10.22 -1.88
C ARG A 241 7.91 10.54 -2.02
N LEU A 242 8.66 10.43 -0.93
CA LEU A 242 10.11 10.47 -0.98
C LEU A 242 10.62 9.07 -1.32
N ASN A 243 11.19 8.88 -2.52
CA ASN A 243 11.85 7.63 -2.87
C ASN A 243 13.30 7.72 -2.42
N LEU A 244 13.62 7.06 -1.32
CA LEU A 244 14.90 7.21 -0.64
C LEU A 244 15.76 5.95 -0.77
N ASP A 245 17.06 6.18 -0.78
CA ASP A 245 18.15 5.20 -0.78
C ASP A 245 19.25 5.69 0.17
N ARG A 246 20.37 4.96 0.29
CA ARG A 246 21.48 5.33 1.19
C ARG A 246 22.09 6.70 0.87
N ARG A 247 21.99 7.17 -0.38
CA ARG A 247 22.63 8.41 -0.85
C ARG A 247 21.77 9.64 -0.63
N THR A 248 20.45 9.47 -0.74
CA THR A 248 19.47 10.57 -0.72
C THR A 248 18.96 10.87 0.69
N LEU A 249 19.07 9.91 1.62
CA LEU A 249 18.52 10.01 2.96
C LEU A 249 19.06 11.19 3.77
N ASP A 250 20.37 11.44 3.72
CA ASP A 250 21.01 12.50 4.51
C ASP A 250 20.55 13.91 4.07
N SER A 251 19.99 14.03 2.86
CA SER A 251 19.42 15.28 2.35
C SER A 251 18.01 15.59 2.89
N VAL A 252 17.35 14.63 3.54
CA VAL A 252 15.94 14.74 3.94
C VAL A 252 15.67 15.90 4.92
N PRO A 253 16.50 16.18 5.95
CA PRO A 253 16.25 17.32 6.84
C PRO A 253 16.21 18.67 6.11
N GLU A 254 17.10 18.87 5.14
CA GLU A 254 17.12 20.07 4.31
C GLU A 254 15.92 20.14 3.37
N LEU A 255 15.53 19.02 2.76
CA LEU A 255 14.31 18.94 1.95
C LEU A 255 13.06 19.30 2.77
N VAL A 256 12.93 18.75 3.97
CA VAL A 256 11.81 19.06 4.87
C VAL A 256 11.76 20.54 5.20
N LYS A 257 12.93 21.18 5.40
CA LYS A 257 13.02 22.63 5.59
C LYS A 257 12.54 23.39 4.35
N ASP A 258 13.01 23.07 3.15
CA ASP A 258 12.59 23.73 1.90
C ASP A 258 11.06 23.61 1.69
N LEU A 259 10.49 22.43 1.91
CA LEU A 259 9.05 22.20 1.79
C LEU A 259 8.24 23.02 2.81
N LYS A 260 8.75 23.25 4.02
CA LYS A 260 8.13 24.13 5.02
C LYS A 260 8.22 25.60 4.61
N ASP A 261 9.41 26.04 4.16
CA ASP A 261 9.65 27.43 3.74
C ASP A 261 8.74 27.81 2.55
N ARG A 262 8.46 26.85 1.66
CA ARG A 262 7.52 26.99 0.53
C ARG A 262 6.05 26.80 0.88
N LYS A 263 5.72 26.56 2.17
CA LYS A 263 4.35 26.31 2.65
C LYS A 263 3.66 25.11 1.98
N ILE A 264 4.45 24.16 1.48
CA ILE A 264 3.96 22.88 0.96
C ILE A 264 3.69 21.97 2.17
N LEU A 265 4.70 21.75 3.01
CA LEU A 265 4.54 20.98 4.24
C LEU A 265 3.81 21.81 5.30
N GLY A 266 2.81 21.19 5.95
CA GLY A 266 1.88 21.87 6.86
C GLY A 266 0.60 22.37 6.18
N ASN A 267 0.49 22.24 4.86
CA ASN A 267 -0.75 22.50 4.15
C ASN A 267 -1.72 21.31 4.27
N GLN A 268 -3.01 21.58 4.53
CA GLN A 268 -4.04 20.53 4.66
C GLN A 268 -4.23 19.66 3.40
N PHE A 269 -3.81 20.15 2.24
CA PHE A 269 -3.88 19.42 0.97
C PHE A 269 -2.59 18.69 0.62
N ALA A 270 -1.55 18.72 1.47
CA ALA A 270 -0.28 18.07 1.20
C ALA A 270 0.13 17.13 2.34
N GLY A 271 0.42 15.88 1.98
CA GLY A 271 1.08 14.90 2.85
C GLY A 271 2.44 14.51 2.30
N ILE A 272 3.37 14.13 3.17
CA ILE A 272 4.69 13.64 2.80
C ILE A 272 4.98 12.32 3.51
N TYR A 273 5.59 11.37 2.81
CA TYR A 273 6.08 10.15 3.42
C TYR A 273 7.29 9.58 2.68
N ALA A 274 8.16 8.91 3.43
CA ALA A 274 9.31 8.19 2.95
C ALA A 274 8.98 6.75 2.57
N SER A 275 9.59 6.28 1.50
CA SER A 275 9.51 4.90 1.03
C SER A 275 10.84 4.51 0.38
N PRO A 276 11.34 3.29 0.63
CA PRO A 276 12.60 2.87 0.02
C PRO A 276 12.38 2.61 -1.47
N LEU A 277 13.43 2.86 -2.27
CA LEU A 277 13.52 2.29 -3.61
C LEU A 277 13.61 0.76 -3.52
N HIS A 278 13.01 0.07 -4.50
CA HIS A 278 13.02 -1.38 -4.58
C HIS A 278 13.07 -1.86 -6.05
N ASP A 279 13.57 -3.07 -6.24
CA ASP A 279 13.85 -3.72 -7.53
C ASP A 279 12.95 -4.95 -7.77
N ASN A 280 11.74 -4.99 -7.19
CA ASN A 280 10.82 -6.15 -7.24
C ASN A 280 10.77 -6.88 -8.60
N ILE A 281 10.70 -6.11 -9.68
CA ILE A 281 10.76 -6.59 -11.07
C ILE A 281 11.83 -5.87 -11.90
N ALA A 282 12.24 -4.68 -11.48
CA ALA A 282 13.16 -3.84 -12.22
C ALA A 282 14.58 -4.42 -12.20
N ARG A 283 15.24 -4.46 -13.36
CA ARG A 283 16.67 -4.80 -13.45
C ARG A 283 17.50 -3.53 -13.39
N VAL A 284 17.71 -3.02 -12.18
CA VAL A 284 18.45 -1.78 -11.91
C VAL A 284 19.60 -2.02 -10.93
N ASP A 285 20.55 -1.11 -10.89
CA ASP A 285 21.57 -1.11 -9.84
C ASP A 285 20.89 -0.75 -8.50
N ALA A 286 20.81 -1.76 -7.62
CA ALA A 286 20.17 -1.69 -6.32
C ALA A 286 21.17 -1.57 -5.15
N THR A 287 22.46 -1.31 -5.43
CA THR A 287 23.53 -1.27 -4.41
C THR A 287 23.22 -0.31 -3.26
N ASP A 288 22.60 0.83 -3.58
CA ASP A 288 22.25 1.86 -2.60
C ASP A 288 20.86 1.67 -1.96
N PHE A 289 20.07 0.67 -2.39
CA PHE A 289 18.72 0.48 -1.87
C PHE A 289 18.73 -0.01 -0.43
N MET A 290 17.76 0.45 0.34
CA MET A 290 17.61 0.11 1.76
C MET A 290 16.30 -0.64 1.98
N ASP A 291 16.28 -1.44 3.04
CA ASP A 291 15.06 -2.07 3.51
C ASP A 291 14.18 -1.07 4.29
N MET A 292 12.91 -1.44 4.53
CA MET A 292 11.92 -0.57 5.17
C MET A 292 12.23 -0.29 6.64
N ALA A 293 12.77 -1.28 7.37
CA ALA A 293 13.19 -1.17 8.75
C ALA A 293 14.41 -0.25 8.90
N ASP A 294 15.43 -0.43 8.04
CA ASP A 294 16.62 0.44 8.00
C ASP A 294 16.24 1.89 7.68
N LEU A 295 15.42 2.11 6.65
CA LEU A 295 14.89 3.44 6.33
C LEU A 295 14.14 4.05 7.52
N SER A 296 13.23 3.29 8.13
CA SER A 296 12.41 3.75 9.26
C SER A 296 13.27 4.15 10.46
N SER A 297 14.24 3.30 10.82
CA SER A 297 15.16 3.55 11.93
C SER A 297 15.99 4.81 11.71
N ARG A 298 16.53 4.99 10.50
CA ARG A 298 17.32 6.18 10.16
C ARG A 298 16.49 7.45 10.11
N VAL A 299 15.29 7.41 9.50
CA VAL A 299 14.37 8.57 9.50
C VAL A 299 14.02 8.97 10.94
N PHE A 300 13.76 7.98 11.81
CA PHE A 300 13.53 8.24 13.23
C PHE A 300 14.76 8.88 13.90
N GLY A 301 15.96 8.39 13.60
CA GLY A 301 17.23 8.94 14.09
C GLY A 301 17.54 10.38 13.64
N LEU A 302 16.93 10.85 12.55
CA LEU A 302 17.03 12.26 12.13
C LEU A 302 16.24 13.22 13.02
N GLY A 303 15.34 12.71 13.89
CA GLY A 303 14.55 13.54 14.80
C GLY A 303 13.56 14.48 14.11
N ILE A 304 13.16 14.14 12.88
CA ILE A 304 12.19 14.91 12.08
C ILE A 304 10.83 14.21 12.07
N ASP A 305 9.76 15.01 12.04
CA ASP A 305 8.40 14.51 11.83
C ASP A 305 8.18 14.23 10.34
N LEU A 306 8.50 13.01 9.93
CA LEU A 306 8.33 12.50 8.56
C LEU A 306 7.73 11.11 8.63
N GLU A 307 6.59 10.90 7.97
CA GLU A 307 6.01 9.57 7.88
C GLU A 307 6.93 8.61 7.12
N HIS A 308 7.08 7.39 7.61
CA HIS A 308 7.93 6.34 7.06
C HIS A 308 7.22 4.97 7.23
N PRO A 309 7.75 3.85 6.69
CA PRO A 309 7.02 2.58 6.69
C PRO A 309 6.48 2.14 8.06
N VAL A 310 7.28 2.25 9.12
CA VAL A 310 6.84 1.95 10.50
C VAL A 310 5.76 2.92 11.01
N SER A 311 5.91 4.23 10.82
CA SER A 311 4.91 5.19 11.35
C SER A 311 3.59 5.15 10.58
N LEU A 312 3.62 4.93 9.27
CA LEU A 312 2.42 4.75 8.45
C LEU A 312 1.63 3.52 8.90
N ARG A 313 2.31 2.40 9.14
CA ARG A 313 1.69 1.19 9.66
C ARG A 313 1.23 1.36 11.10
N ALA A 314 1.95 2.13 11.93
CA ALA A 314 1.51 2.48 13.27
C ALA A 314 0.20 3.29 13.24
N ASN A 315 0.06 4.23 12.30
CA ASN A 315 -1.18 4.98 12.09
C ASN A 315 -2.34 4.05 11.72
N GLU A 316 -2.14 3.08 10.83
CA GLU A 316 -3.15 2.07 10.49
C GLU A 316 -3.55 1.22 11.70
N LEU A 317 -2.57 0.81 12.50
CA LEU A 317 -2.76 -0.06 13.67
C LEU A 317 -3.27 0.69 14.90
N SER A 318 -3.18 2.02 14.92
CA SER A 318 -3.68 2.86 16.02
C SER A 318 -5.17 2.62 16.32
N ARG A 319 -5.94 2.20 15.30
CA ARG A 319 -7.35 1.83 15.44
C ARG A 319 -7.59 0.71 16.45
N LEU A 320 -6.60 -0.17 16.68
CA LEU A 320 -6.71 -1.27 17.65
C LEU A 320 -6.92 -0.75 19.07
N PHE A 321 -6.35 0.41 19.41
CA PHE A 321 -6.47 1.00 20.74
C PHE A 321 -7.82 1.68 20.97
N ARG A 322 -8.56 1.97 19.91
CA ARG A 322 -9.89 2.62 19.95
C ARG A 322 -11.04 1.64 19.75
N LEU A 323 -10.74 0.37 19.49
CA LEU A 323 -11.74 -0.63 19.15
C LEU A 323 -12.49 -1.06 20.42
N LYS A 324 -13.79 -0.75 20.48
CA LYS A 324 -14.66 -1.20 21.60
C LYS A 324 -15.30 -2.58 21.35
N LYS A 325 -15.53 -2.93 20.08
CA LYS A 325 -16.15 -4.19 19.64
C LYS A 325 -15.66 -4.54 18.23
N GLY A 326 -15.63 -5.84 17.90
CA GLY A 326 -15.30 -6.35 16.57
C GLY A 326 -13.87 -6.85 16.46
N LEU A 327 -13.49 -7.28 15.26
CA LEU A 327 -12.14 -7.78 14.97
C LEU A 327 -11.21 -6.63 14.60
N GLY A 328 -10.10 -6.49 15.33
CA GLY A 328 -9.12 -5.42 15.09
C GLY A 328 -8.22 -5.66 13.89
N LEU A 329 -7.87 -6.93 13.64
CA LEU A 329 -6.99 -7.35 12.55
C LEU A 329 -7.77 -8.21 11.56
N THR A 330 -7.77 -7.80 10.30
CA THR A 330 -8.61 -8.44 9.28
C THR A 330 -7.90 -8.62 7.95
N ARG A 331 -6.62 -8.26 7.82
CA ARG A 331 -5.95 -8.23 6.52
C ARG A 331 -5.59 -9.66 6.07
N THR A 332 -6.30 -10.18 5.07
CA THR A 332 -6.04 -11.53 4.51
C THR A 332 -5.27 -11.50 3.19
N SER A 333 -5.16 -10.34 2.57
CA SER A 333 -4.48 -10.07 1.30
C SER A 333 -3.69 -8.76 1.38
N PHE A 334 -2.57 -8.65 0.64
CA PHE A 334 -1.61 -7.57 0.83
C PHE A 334 -1.92 -6.29 0.06
N CYS A 335 -2.01 -6.37 -1.28
CA CYS A 335 -2.16 -5.20 -2.15
C CYS A 335 -3.03 -5.50 -3.37
N MET A 336 -3.12 -4.53 -4.28
CA MET A 336 -3.97 -4.55 -5.49
C MET A 336 -3.87 -5.85 -6.32
N GLN A 337 -2.68 -6.48 -6.39
CA GLN A 337 -2.48 -7.68 -7.19
C GLN A 337 -3.44 -8.82 -6.84
N THR A 338 -3.81 -8.95 -5.56
CA THR A 338 -4.71 -9.99 -5.08
C THR A 338 -6.10 -9.46 -4.73
N MET A 339 -6.33 -8.16 -4.90
CA MET A 339 -7.62 -7.52 -4.67
C MET A 339 -8.52 -7.72 -5.91
N GLN A 340 -9.75 -8.16 -5.67
CA GLN A 340 -10.61 -8.69 -6.73
C GLN A 340 -11.17 -7.67 -7.73
N ARG A 341 -11.06 -6.37 -7.44
CA ARG A 341 -11.73 -5.29 -8.21
C ARG A 341 -10.80 -4.11 -8.50
N THR A 342 -9.49 -4.35 -8.57
CA THR A 342 -8.52 -3.36 -9.01
C THR A 342 -7.79 -3.91 -10.22
N LEU A 343 -7.83 -3.17 -11.32
CA LEU A 343 -7.19 -3.56 -12.58
C LEU A 343 -6.39 -2.39 -13.15
N VAL A 344 -5.30 -2.73 -13.82
CA VAL A 344 -4.53 -1.82 -14.66
C VAL A 344 -4.84 -2.17 -16.11
N VAL A 345 -5.18 -1.17 -16.91
CA VAL A 345 -5.41 -1.31 -18.35
C VAL A 345 -4.33 -0.55 -19.09
N ASP A 346 -3.63 -1.24 -19.99
CA ASP A 346 -2.58 -0.62 -20.80
C ASP A 346 -3.09 -0.12 -22.17
N PRO A 347 -2.28 0.64 -22.93
CA PRO A 347 -2.67 1.23 -24.21
C PRO A 347 -3.04 0.20 -25.30
N PHE A 348 -2.72 -1.07 -25.11
CA PHE A 348 -3.02 -2.16 -26.04
C PHE A 348 -4.30 -2.93 -25.67
N GLY A 349 -4.96 -2.51 -24.58
CA GLY A 349 -6.12 -3.18 -24.00
C GLY A 349 -5.76 -4.38 -23.12
N ASP A 350 -4.47 -4.63 -22.83
CA ASP A 350 -4.08 -5.71 -21.94
C ASP A 350 -4.42 -5.33 -20.48
N LEU A 351 -4.93 -6.31 -19.73
CA LEU A 351 -5.31 -6.17 -18.32
C LEU A 351 -4.22 -6.77 -17.42
N TYR A 352 -3.91 -6.07 -16.33
CA TYR A 352 -2.96 -6.47 -15.31
C TYR A 352 -3.53 -6.26 -13.90
N ALA A 353 -3.08 -7.05 -12.93
CA ALA A 353 -3.49 -6.88 -11.53
C ALA A 353 -2.58 -5.92 -10.74
N CYS A 354 -1.40 -5.60 -11.27
CA CYS A 354 -0.42 -4.73 -10.63
C CYS A 354 0.24 -3.81 -11.67
N PHE A 355 0.48 -2.54 -11.32
CA PHE A 355 1.12 -1.58 -12.23
C PHE A 355 2.60 -1.87 -12.45
N GLU A 356 3.26 -2.61 -11.55
CA GLU A 356 4.65 -3.08 -11.75
C GLU A 356 4.72 -4.22 -12.77
N GLU A 357 3.63 -4.96 -12.97
CA GLU A 357 3.56 -6.09 -13.92
C GLU A 357 3.07 -5.67 -15.30
N ALA A 358 2.54 -4.46 -15.44
CA ALA A 358 2.03 -3.94 -16.70
C ALA A 358 3.17 -3.74 -17.71
N GLY A 359 3.05 -4.37 -18.87
CA GLY A 359 4.06 -4.37 -19.93
C GLY A 359 4.68 -5.74 -20.20
N TYR A 360 4.61 -6.67 -19.24
CA TYR A 360 5.14 -8.03 -19.39
C TYR A 360 4.04 -8.99 -19.88
N PRO A 361 4.14 -9.57 -21.09
CA PRO A 361 3.08 -10.41 -21.65
C PRO A 361 2.68 -11.63 -20.80
N GLU A 362 3.60 -12.17 -20.01
CA GLU A 362 3.43 -13.32 -19.12
C GLU A 362 2.63 -13.02 -17.85
N TYR A 363 2.47 -11.75 -17.48
CA TYR A 363 1.70 -11.32 -16.30
C TYR A 363 0.34 -10.72 -16.64
N ARG A 364 -0.08 -10.85 -17.89
CA ARG A 364 -1.43 -10.45 -18.32
C ARG A 364 -2.47 -11.31 -17.64
N VAL A 365 -3.46 -10.64 -17.05
CA VAL A 365 -4.63 -11.28 -16.42
C VAL A 365 -5.87 -11.24 -17.30
N GLY A 366 -5.81 -10.57 -18.44
CA GLY A 366 -6.92 -10.50 -19.38
C GLY A 366 -6.70 -9.48 -20.48
N ARG A 367 -7.76 -9.20 -21.24
CA ARG A 367 -7.80 -8.18 -22.29
C ARG A 367 -9.18 -7.53 -22.35
N VAL A 368 -9.24 -6.25 -22.74
CA VAL A 368 -10.48 -5.54 -23.08
C VAL A 368 -10.42 -5.04 -24.52
N SER A 369 -11.53 -5.22 -25.24
CA SER A 369 -11.77 -4.71 -26.60
C SER A 369 -13.23 -4.28 -26.73
N GLY A 370 -13.67 -3.91 -27.94
CA GLY A 370 -15.09 -3.63 -28.21
C GLY A 370 -16.01 -4.86 -28.10
N ASP A 371 -15.44 -6.06 -28.16
CA ASP A 371 -16.21 -7.32 -28.06
C ASP A 371 -16.46 -7.73 -26.60
N GLY A 372 -15.72 -7.17 -25.65
CA GLY A 372 -15.82 -7.55 -24.24
C GLY A 372 -14.52 -7.41 -23.45
N ALA A 373 -14.60 -7.83 -22.18
CA ALA A 373 -13.46 -8.05 -21.33
C ALA A 373 -13.31 -9.56 -21.08
N GLU A 374 -12.16 -10.11 -21.45
CA GLU A 374 -11.78 -11.51 -21.25
C GLU A 374 -10.73 -11.61 -20.14
N PHE A 375 -10.87 -12.57 -19.23
CA PHE A 375 -9.88 -12.83 -18.17
C PHE A 375 -9.15 -14.16 -18.43
N PHE A 376 -7.84 -14.15 -18.20
CA PHE A 376 -6.96 -15.31 -18.33
C PHE A 376 -6.79 -16.04 -16.99
N PRO A 377 -6.34 -17.31 -16.98
CA PRO A 377 -6.22 -18.11 -15.75
C PRO A 377 -5.39 -17.48 -14.62
N LEU A 378 -4.44 -16.60 -14.96
CA LEU A 378 -3.62 -15.89 -13.98
C LEU A 378 -4.45 -14.96 -13.07
N HIS A 379 -5.55 -14.42 -13.59
CA HIS A 379 -6.49 -13.60 -12.82
C HIS A 379 -7.05 -14.36 -11.62
N ASP A 380 -7.56 -15.58 -11.84
CA ASP A 380 -8.12 -16.41 -10.77
C ASP A 380 -7.03 -16.91 -9.83
N ARG A 381 -5.84 -17.22 -10.36
CA ARG A 381 -4.67 -17.57 -9.54
C ARG A 381 -4.29 -16.45 -8.56
N TYR A 382 -4.36 -15.19 -8.97
CA TYR A 382 -4.08 -14.07 -8.06
C TYR A 382 -5.19 -13.87 -7.02
N LYS A 383 -6.46 -14.04 -7.42
CA LYS A 383 -7.62 -13.90 -6.50
C LYS A 383 -7.64 -14.93 -5.39
N THR A 384 -7.15 -16.14 -5.67
CA THR A 384 -7.05 -17.21 -4.67
C THR A 384 -5.92 -17.00 -3.68
N ARG A 385 -4.98 -16.06 -3.90
CA ARG A 385 -3.86 -15.84 -2.98
C ARG A 385 -4.27 -15.05 -1.73
N HIS A 386 -4.26 -15.72 -0.58
CA HIS A 386 -4.52 -15.10 0.73
C HIS A 386 -3.87 -15.89 1.86
N ILE A 387 -3.72 -15.32 3.06
CA ILE A 387 -2.96 -15.97 4.14
C ILE A 387 -3.45 -17.38 4.52
N ALA A 388 -4.75 -17.67 4.34
CA ALA A 388 -5.30 -18.98 4.70
C ALA A 388 -4.79 -20.16 3.83
N ASN A 389 -4.24 -19.88 2.64
CA ASN A 389 -3.61 -20.90 1.78
C ASN A 389 -2.10 -20.68 1.59
N MET A 390 -1.48 -19.96 2.54
CA MET A 390 -0.03 -19.76 2.60
C MET A 390 0.48 -20.39 3.92
N PRO A 391 1.06 -21.60 3.89
CA PRO A 391 1.44 -22.34 5.10
C PRO A 391 2.28 -21.54 6.09
N GLU A 392 3.31 -20.83 5.61
CA GLU A 392 4.20 -20.02 6.45
C GLU A 392 3.49 -18.80 7.05
N CYS A 393 2.40 -18.32 6.44
CA CYS A 393 1.59 -17.25 7.00
C CYS A 393 0.62 -17.75 8.07
N LEU A 394 0.19 -19.02 8.03
CA LEU A 394 -0.69 -19.60 9.05
C LEU A 394 0.01 -19.71 10.41
N GLU A 395 1.34 -19.85 10.42
CA GLU A 395 2.15 -19.90 11.63
C GLU A 395 2.68 -18.51 12.07
N CYS A 396 2.31 -17.44 11.35
CA CYS A 396 2.88 -16.12 11.56
C CYS A 396 2.02 -15.24 12.47
N SER A 397 2.59 -14.87 13.63
CA SER A 397 2.00 -13.96 14.63
C SER A 397 1.55 -12.57 14.13
N VAL A 398 1.92 -12.14 12.92
CA VAL A 398 1.52 -10.83 12.36
C VAL A 398 0.78 -10.98 11.02
N ALA A 399 0.34 -12.18 10.65
CA ALA A 399 -0.26 -12.45 9.34
C ALA A 399 -1.49 -11.57 9.05
N LEU A 400 -2.38 -11.38 10.02
CA LEU A 400 -3.59 -10.55 9.88
C LEU A 400 -3.33 -9.03 9.91
N ALA A 401 -2.14 -8.60 10.31
CA ALA A 401 -1.66 -7.23 10.15
C ALA A 401 -0.92 -7.04 8.80
N CYS A 402 -0.28 -8.11 8.31
CA CYS A 402 0.53 -8.11 7.10
C CYS A 402 -0.30 -8.30 5.82
N GLY A 403 -1.10 -9.35 5.73
CA GLY A 403 -1.82 -9.77 4.51
C GLY A 403 -1.03 -10.65 3.55
N GLY A 404 0.10 -11.24 3.98
CA GLY A 404 0.83 -12.24 3.17
C GLY A 404 1.75 -11.68 2.09
N GLN A 405 2.31 -10.48 2.28
CA GLN A 405 3.33 -9.86 1.40
C GLN A 405 2.92 -9.53 -0.04
N CYS A 406 3.74 -8.69 -0.68
CA CYS A 406 3.67 -8.40 -2.11
C CYS A 406 3.87 -9.68 -2.94
N GLY A 407 2.87 -10.06 -3.75
CA GLY A 407 2.94 -11.28 -4.55
C GLY A 407 3.97 -11.20 -5.69
N VAL A 408 4.23 -10.01 -6.24
CA VAL A 408 5.35 -9.77 -7.18
C VAL A 408 6.67 -10.14 -6.51
N LYS A 409 6.96 -9.58 -5.33
CA LYS A 409 8.18 -9.87 -4.57
C LYS A 409 8.29 -11.36 -4.23
N CYS A 410 7.21 -11.99 -3.78
CA CYS A 410 7.17 -13.41 -3.46
C CYS A 410 7.55 -14.26 -4.68
N ARG A 411 6.91 -14.02 -5.82
CA ARG A 411 7.18 -14.75 -7.05
C ARG A 411 8.60 -14.51 -7.56
N THR A 412 9.07 -13.28 -7.65
CA THR A 412 10.42 -12.97 -8.16
C THR A 412 11.52 -13.56 -7.28
N ARG A 413 11.35 -13.54 -5.95
CA ARG A 413 12.40 -13.97 -5.00
C ARG A 413 12.37 -15.46 -4.66
N THR A 414 11.21 -16.11 -4.76
CA THR A 414 11.07 -17.53 -4.36
C THR A 414 10.72 -18.46 -5.51
N GLY A 415 10.30 -17.92 -6.66
CA GLY A 415 9.72 -18.69 -7.76
C GLY A 415 8.26 -19.10 -7.54
N ASP A 416 7.68 -18.84 -6.36
CA ASP A 416 6.31 -19.20 -6.01
C ASP A 416 5.53 -17.97 -5.53
N LEU A 417 4.31 -17.83 -6.05
CA LEU A 417 3.37 -16.80 -5.66
C LEU A 417 2.91 -16.98 -4.21
N PHE A 418 2.69 -18.22 -3.75
CA PHE A 418 2.10 -18.53 -2.44
C PHE A 418 3.15 -18.67 -1.32
N LYS A 419 4.44 -18.71 -1.68
CA LYS A 419 5.53 -18.72 -0.72
C LYS A 419 5.95 -17.29 -0.36
N PRO A 420 5.81 -16.84 0.88
CA PRO A 420 6.13 -15.46 1.24
C PRO A 420 7.65 -15.21 1.24
N HIS A 421 8.05 -14.05 0.72
CA HIS A 421 9.39 -13.49 0.97
C HIS A 421 9.24 -12.28 1.91
N CYS A 422 9.33 -12.54 3.21
CA CYS A 422 9.00 -11.56 4.24
C CYS A 422 10.02 -10.41 4.39
N ALA A 423 11.31 -10.68 4.14
CA ALA A 423 12.41 -9.78 4.46
C ALA A 423 12.25 -9.19 5.88
N ASP A 424 12.35 -7.88 6.02
CA ASP A 424 12.21 -7.10 7.24
C ASP A 424 10.76 -6.73 7.60
N THR A 425 9.75 -7.16 6.83
CA THR A 425 8.38 -6.70 7.04
C THR A 425 7.80 -7.11 8.40
N ARG A 426 8.21 -8.28 8.92
CA ARG A 426 7.77 -8.72 10.26
C ARG A 426 8.28 -7.76 11.33
N GLU A 427 9.54 -7.35 11.23
CA GLU A 427 10.15 -6.35 12.10
C GLU A 427 9.41 -5.02 11.99
N VAL A 428 9.19 -4.52 10.77
CA VAL A 428 8.43 -3.29 10.53
C VAL A 428 7.07 -3.33 11.22
N ILE A 429 6.31 -4.42 11.10
CA ILE A 429 4.98 -4.52 11.73
C ILE A 429 5.09 -4.53 13.26
N LEU A 430 6.05 -5.26 13.83
CA LEU A 430 6.24 -5.31 15.28
C LEU A 430 6.64 -3.93 15.83
N GLU A 431 7.58 -3.24 15.19
CA GLU A 431 7.96 -1.87 15.54
C GLU A 431 6.79 -0.88 15.36
N SER A 432 5.93 -1.12 14.37
CA SER A 432 4.71 -0.31 14.17
C SER A 432 3.71 -0.50 15.30
N ILE A 433 3.54 -1.73 15.80
CA ILE A 433 2.67 -2.02 16.95
C ILE A 433 3.22 -1.34 18.21
N LYS A 434 4.54 -1.45 18.46
CA LYS A 434 5.21 -0.76 19.57
C LYS A 434 5.00 0.75 19.50
N LEU A 435 5.24 1.35 18.33
CA LEU A 435 5.08 2.79 18.14
C LEU A 435 3.62 3.23 18.33
N ALA A 436 2.66 2.49 17.79
CA ALA A 436 1.24 2.79 17.97
C ALA A 436 0.81 2.69 19.44
N TYR A 437 1.32 1.69 20.17
CA TYR A 437 1.09 1.52 21.60
C TYR A 437 1.66 2.69 22.42
N GLN A 438 2.91 3.09 22.14
CA GLN A 438 3.55 4.24 22.81
C GLN A 438 2.77 5.54 22.57
N ARG A 439 2.30 5.77 21.33
CA ARG A 439 1.44 6.92 20.99
C ARG A 439 0.13 6.89 21.76
N SER A 440 -0.52 5.73 21.88
CA SER A 440 -1.76 5.55 22.66
C SER A 440 -1.55 5.91 24.13
N ARG A 441 -0.46 5.42 24.75
CA ARG A 441 -0.13 5.74 26.14
C ARG A 441 0.12 7.22 26.36
N ALA A 442 0.86 7.87 25.46
CA ALA A 442 1.13 9.30 25.53
C ALA A 442 -0.16 10.14 25.42
N ALA A 443 -1.16 9.66 24.67
CA ALA A 443 -2.47 10.31 24.54
C ALA A 443 -3.43 10.03 25.70
N GLY A 444 -3.05 9.19 26.68
CA GLY A 444 -3.95 8.76 27.76
C GLY A 444 -5.06 7.79 27.32
N GLU A 445 -4.97 7.23 26.10
CA GLU A 445 -5.87 6.20 25.60
C GLU A 445 -5.45 4.85 26.20
N SER A 446 -6.22 4.35 27.17
CA SER A 446 -6.01 3.02 27.78
C SER A 446 -6.34 1.93 26.74
N PRO A 447 -5.50 0.87 26.58
CA PRO A 447 -5.78 -0.20 25.63
C PRO A 447 -7.13 -0.84 25.93
N ALA A 448 -7.92 -1.08 24.88
CA ALA A 448 -9.29 -1.56 24.98
C ALA A 448 -9.41 -2.77 25.92
N SER A 449 -10.22 -2.63 26.98
CA SER A 449 -10.73 -3.73 27.78
C SER A 449 -11.81 -4.47 26.97
N PRO A 450 -11.62 -5.76 26.63
CA PRO A 450 -12.63 -6.48 25.87
C PRO A 450 -13.83 -6.78 26.76
N GLY A 451 -14.97 -6.17 26.45
CA GLY A 451 -16.26 -6.78 26.75
C GLY A 451 -16.38 -8.10 25.98
N GLU A 452 -17.02 -9.09 26.59
CA GLU A 452 -17.13 -10.46 26.06
C GLU A 452 -17.47 -10.50 24.56
N PRO A 453 -16.77 -11.30 23.75
CA PRO A 453 -17.23 -11.61 22.41
C PRO A 453 -18.51 -12.43 22.51
N ASP A 454 -19.62 -11.78 22.26
CA ASP A 454 -20.89 -12.45 21.97
C ASP A 454 -20.71 -13.27 20.68
N LEU A 455 -20.53 -14.57 20.84
CA LEU A 455 -20.54 -15.57 19.77
C LEU A 455 -21.98 -16.00 19.41
N SER A 456 -22.96 -15.11 19.56
CA SER A 456 -24.30 -15.34 19.04
C SER A 456 -24.55 -14.59 17.72
N SER A 457 -24.81 -15.38 16.67
CA SER A 457 -25.40 -15.03 15.38
C SER A 457 -24.58 -14.19 14.39
N VAL A 458 -23.90 -14.88 13.46
CA VAL A 458 -23.79 -14.41 12.08
C VAL A 458 -24.93 -15.04 11.30
N HIS A 459 -26.14 -14.49 11.46
CA HIS A 459 -27.21 -14.56 10.46
C HIS A 459 -27.90 -13.20 10.42
N GLY A 460 -27.92 -12.63 9.22
CA GLY A 460 -28.44 -11.31 8.86
C GLY A 460 -27.92 -10.94 7.49
#